data_AF-X5WZE8-F1
#
_entry.id   AF-X5WZE8-F1
#
_cell.length_a   1.000
_cell.length_b   1.000
_cell.length_c   1.000
_cell.angle_alpha   90.00
_cell.angle_beta   90.00
_cell.angle_gamma   90.00
#
_symmetry.space_group_name_H-M   'P 1'
#
loop_
_entity.id
_entity.type
_entity.pdbx_description
1 polymer ?
#
loop_
_entity_poly.entity_id
_entity_poly.type
_entity_poly.pdbx_seq_one_letter_code
_entity_poly.pdbx_strand_id
1 'polypeptide(L)'
;MDEDSEREICKVKAGRVTFARLFLGDRRGSTAIEFAMLALPFAALVFAILESCVSFAGQEVMANITDDIARQLRTGQLRQADVTEEKLKGLVCARLEIIVAKGCPGLLVDLRPFKTFAGAASAGFTISGSTITLTGKDPDTGKDPAFGTPTIGPAESKNMLRVFYPWPVMTDFMAQYMSNMDGGKTLHYATTTWQNEPFDN
;
A
#
# COMPACT_ATOMS: atom_id res chain seq x y z
N MET A 1 -89.32 6.20 35.63
CA MET A 1 -90.36 5.31 35.08
C MET A 1 -90.18 5.15 33.58
N ASP A 2 -89.49 4.16 33.03
CA ASP A 2 -88.30 3.36 33.44
C ASP A 2 -87.94 2.44 32.24
N GLU A 3 -86.79 1.78 32.12
CA GLU A 3 -85.69 1.53 33.08
C GLU A 3 -84.31 1.58 32.38
N ASP A 4 -83.23 1.17 33.05
CA ASP A 4 -81.87 1.04 32.50
C ASP A 4 -81.66 -0.33 31.81
N SER A 5 -80.99 -0.41 30.65
CA SER A 5 -80.54 -1.70 30.10
C SER A 5 -79.38 -1.55 29.08
N GLU A 6 -78.19 -1.52 29.65
CA GLU A 6 -76.86 -1.88 29.15
C GLU A 6 -76.60 -1.98 27.63
N ARG A 7 -75.60 -1.18 27.18
CA ARG A 7 -74.93 -1.36 25.89
C ARG A 7 -73.90 -2.49 26.01
N GLU A 8 -74.04 -3.58 25.27
CA GLU A 8 -72.94 -4.54 25.12
C GLU A 8 -71.77 -3.91 24.34
N ILE A 9 -70.77 -3.44 25.08
CA ILE A 9 -69.49 -3.03 24.52
C ILE A 9 -68.71 -4.30 24.16
N CYS A 10 -68.68 -4.63 22.87
CA CYS A 10 -67.83 -5.70 22.34
C CYS A 10 -66.35 -5.38 22.65
N LYS A 11 -65.85 -5.94 23.75
CA LYS A 11 -64.46 -5.79 24.21
C LYS A 11 -63.52 -6.53 23.25
N VAL A 12 -63.09 -5.83 22.20
CA VAL A 12 -61.93 -6.22 21.40
C VAL A 12 -60.74 -6.32 22.35
N LYS A 13 -60.39 -7.56 22.73
CA LYS A 13 -59.30 -7.84 23.64
C LYS A 13 -58.00 -7.58 22.90
N ALA A 14 -57.50 -6.35 22.99
CA ALA A 14 -56.22 -5.91 22.43
C ALA A 14 -55.07 -6.69 23.08
N GLY A 15 -54.84 -7.91 22.59
CA GLY A 15 -53.68 -8.69 22.95
C GLY A 15 -52.44 -7.91 22.54
N ARG A 16 -51.62 -7.55 23.53
CA ARG A 16 -50.27 -7.04 23.26
C ARG A 16 -49.51 -8.12 22.49
N VAL A 17 -49.47 -7.99 21.16
CA VAL A 17 -48.59 -8.79 20.32
C VAL A 17 -47.19 -8.29 20.62
N THR A 18 -46.53 -8.93 21.59
CA THR A 18 -45.17 -8.60 21.99
C THR A 18 -44.29 -8.64 20.75
N PHE A 19 -43.51 -7.58 20.51
CA PHE A 19 -42.65 -7.42 19.32
C PHE A 19 -41.83 -8.69 19.02
N ALA A 20 -41.36 -9.37 20.07
CA ALA A 20 -40.71 -10.68 20.00
C ALA A 20 -41.49 -11.75 19.20
N ARG A 21 -42.81 -11.90 19.39
CA ARG A 21 -43.61 -12.91 18.66
C ARG A 21 -43.78 -12.60 17.17
N LEU A 22 -43.65 -11.34 16.77
CA LEU A 22 -43.60 -10.97 15.34
C LEU A 22 -42.23 -11.31 14.75
N PHE A 23 -41.14 -11.02 15.47
CA PHE A 23 -39.78 -11.39 15.05
C PHE A 23 -39.54 -12.91 14.98
N LEU A 24 -40.06 -13.70 15.94
CA LEU A 24 -39.90 -15.17 15.93
C LEU A 24 -40.68 -15.90 14.82
N GLY A 25 -41.60 -15.22 14.13
CA GLY A 25 -42.40 -15.81 13.05
C GLY A 25 -41.94 -15.41 11.63
N ASP A 26 -41.05 -14.44 11.49
CA ASP A 26 -40.77 -13.84 10.18
C ASP A 26 -39.71 -14.64 9.40
N ARG A 27 -40.18 -15.55 8.54
CA ARG A 27 -39.35 -16.34 7.63
C ARG A 27 -38.48 -15.48 6.71
N ARG A 28 -38.87 -14.22 6.42
CA ARG A 28 -38.06 -13.31 5.60
C ARG A 28 -36.78 -12.88 6.32
N GLY A 29 -36.84 -12.77 7.65
CA GLY A 29 -35.67 -12.55 8.50
C GLY A 29 -34.69 -13.72 8.44
N SER A 30 -35.17 -14.97 8.51
CA SER A 30 -34.33 -16.17 8.35
C SER A 30 -33.60 -16.16 7.00
N THR A 31 -34.32 -15.97 5.91
CA THR A 31 -33.72 -15.94 4.56
C THR A 31 -32.72 -14.78 4.37
N ALA A 32 -32.92 -13.64 5.06
CA ALA A 32 -31.97 -12.54 5.02
C ALA A 32 -30.67 -12.87 5.78
N ILE A 33 -30.76 -13.59 6.90
CA ILE A 33 -29.58 -14.07 7.66
C ILE A 33 -28.84 -15.15 6.89
N GLU A 34 -29.56 -16.11 6.29
CA GLU A 34 -28.99 -17.16 5.42
C GLU A 34 -28.22 -16.54 4.23
N PHE A 35 -28.81 -15.53 3.57
CA PHE A 35 -28.13 -14.81 2.50
C PHE A 35 -26.92 -14.02 3.00
N ALA A 36 -27.02 -13.31 4.13
CA ALA A 36 -25.90 -12.56 4.71
C ALA A 36 -24.71 -13.47 5.07
N MET A 37 -24.99 -14.68 5.58
CA MET A 37 -23.96 -15.68 5.93
C MET A 37 -23.13 -16.14 4.73
N LEU A 38 -23.69 -16.09 3.51
CA LEU A 38 -22.99 -16.40 2.25
C LEU A 38 -22.42 -15.14 1.57
N ALA A 39 -23.14 -14.02 1.61
CA ALA A 39 -22.77 -12.79 0.95
C ALA A 39 -21.55 -12.11 1.60
N LEU A 40 -21.43 -12.14 2.93
CA LEU A 40 -20.30 -11.57 3.66
C LEU A 40 -18.95 -12.22 3.31
N PRO A 41 -18.75 -13.55 3.38
CA PRO A 41 -17.48 -14.17 2.99
C PRO A 41 -17.20 -14.04 1.49
N PHE A 42 -18.23 -14.05 0.64
CA PHE A 42 -18.05 -13.79 -0.80
C PHE A 42 -17.56 -12.36 -1.07
N ALA A 43 -18.17 -11.35 -0.44
CA ALA A 43 -17.74 -9.96 -0.57
C ALA A 43 -16.31 -9.77 -0.04
N ALA A 44 -15.97 -10.37 1.10
CA ALA A 44 -14.61 -10.34 1.66
C ALA A 44 -13.58 -10.93 0.68
N LEU A 45 -13.88 -12.07 0.05
CA LEU A 45 -13.02 -12.67 -0.97
C LEU A 45 -12.85 -11.75 -2.20
N VAL A 46 -13.92 -11.12 -2.67
CA VAL A 46 -13.84 -10.16 -3.79
C VAL A 46 -12.98 -8.95 -3.43
N PHE A 47 -13.14 -8.38 -2.24
CA PHE A 47 -12.28 -7.28 -1.77
C PHE A 47 -10.81 -7.71 -1.65
N ALA A 48 -10.52 -8.88 -1.11
CA ALA A 48 -9.15 -9.40 -1.01
C ALA A 48 -8.48 -9.58 -2.39
N ILE A 49 -9.23 -10.05 -3.40
CA ILE A 49 -8.75 -10.14 -4.79
C ILE A 49 -8.47 -8.74 -5.36
N LEU A 50 -9.42 -7.80 -5.25
CA LEU A 50 -9.28 -6.44 -5.77
C LEU A 50 -8.10 -5.70 -5.12
N GLU A 51 -7.97 -5.81 -3.79
CA GLU A 51 -6.88 -5.23 -3.01
C GLU A 51 -5.51 -5.79 -3.43
N SER A 52 -5.42 -7.12 -3.63
CA SER A 52 -4.21 -7.76 -4.16
C SER A 52 -3.87 -7.26 -5.55
N CYS A 53 -4.85 -7.14 -6.45
CA CYS A 53 -4.65 -6.63 -7.81
C CYS A 53 -4.16 -5.17 -7.81
N VAL A 54 -4.72 -4.29 -6.98
CA VAL A 54 -4.29 -2.89 -6.89
C VAL A 54 -2.90 -2.78 -6.26
N SER A 55 -2.59 -3.58 -5.23
CA SER A 55 -1.25 -3.68 -4.64
C SER A 55 -0.20 -4.07 -5.69
N PHE A 56 -0.42 -5.16 -6.44
CA PHE A 56 0.52 -5.57 -7.49
C PHE A 56 0.64 -4.54 -8.61
N ALA A 57 -0.47 -3.92 -9.05
CA ALA A 57 -0.42 -2.84 -10.04
C ALA A 57 0.39 -1.62 -9.53
N GLY A 58 0.30 -1.30 -8.23
CA GLY A 58 1.12 -0.27 -7.59
C GLY A 58 2.62 -0.61 -7.61
N GLN A 59 2.98 -1.87 -7.33
CA GLN A 59 4.37 -2.34 -7.44
C GLN A 59 4.91 -2.26 -8.88
N GLU A 60 4.13 -2.73 -9.87
CA GLU A 60 4.52 -2.67 -11.29
C GLU A 60 4.69 -1.23 -11.76
N VAL A 61 3.78 -0.32 -11.41
CA VAL A 61 3.92 1.10 -11.77
C VAL A 61 5.14 1.72 -11.10
N MET A 62 5.42 1.40 -9.84
CA MET A 62 6.63 1.87 -9.16
C MET A 62 7.92 1.31 -9.79
N ALA A 63 7.93 0.05 -10.23
CA ALA A 63 9.04 -0.56 -10.95
C ALA A 63 9.28 0.13 -12.30
N ASN A 64 8.23 0.36 -13.08
CA ASN A 64 8.30 1.09 -14.34
C ASN A 64 8.81 2.54 -14.15
N ILE A 65 8.32 3.27 -13.15
CA ILE A 65 8.82 4.62 -12.81
C ILE A 65 10.32 4.59 -12.46
N THR A 66 10.73 3.58 -11.70
CA THR A 66 12.12 3.40 -11.25
C THR A 66 13.06 3.13 -12.44
N ASP A 67 12.68 2.27 -13.37
CA ASP A 67 13.46 2.00 -14.59
C ASP A 67 13.53 3.24 -15.51
N ASP A 68 12.43 3.98 -15.65
CA ASP A 68 12.38 5.16 -16.51
C ASP A 68 13.29 6.29 -16.01
N ILE A 69 13.34 6.50 -14.70
CA ILE A 69 14.27 7.43 -14.04
C ILE A 69 15.72 6.91 -14.16
N ALA A 70 15.95 5.61 -13.95
CA ALA A 70 17.26 5.00 -14.12
C ALA A 70 17.78 5.11 -15.56
N ARG A 71 16.91 5.06 -16.58
CA ARG A 71 17.27 5.34 -17.97
C ARG A 71 17.72 6.79 -18.17
N GLN A 72 17.05 7.77 -17.57
CA GLN A 72 17.45 9.19 -17.65
C GLN A 72 18.78 9.45 -16.92
N LEU A 73 19.00 8.78 -15.79
CA LEU A 73 20.26 8.81 -15.05
C LEU A 73 21.42 8.14 -15.83
N ARG A 74 21.18 6.94 -16.37
CA ARG A 74 22.14 6.15 -17.17
C ARG A 74 22.65 6.89 -18.40
N THR A 75 21.78 7.66 -19.05
CA THR A 75 22.06 8.43 -20.27
C THR A 75 22.59 9.84 -20.00
N GLY A 76 22.85 10.21 -18.73
CA GLY A 76 23.35 11.53 -18.35
C GLY A 76 22.36 12.69 -18.53
N GLN A 77 21.08 12.40 -18.81
CA GLN A 77 20.01 13.40 -18.93
C GLN A 77 19.66 14.02 -17.57
N LEU A 78 19.78 13.23 -16.50
CA LEU A 78 19.76 13.71 -15.12
C LEU A 78 21.18 13.65 -14.55
N ARG A 79 21.82 14.81 -14.40
CA ARG A 79 23.19 14.96 -13.88
C ARG A 79 23.19 15.09 -12.36
N GLN A 80 24.32 14.84 -11.70
CA GLN A 80 24.45 14.95 -10.23
C GLN A 80 23.95 16.29 -9.65
N ALA A 81 24.13 17.40 -10.37
CA ALA A 81 23.64 18.73 -9.96
C ALA A 81 22.09 18.83 -9.90
N ASP A 82 21.38 17.98 -10.67
CA ASP A 82 19.93 17.92 -10.77
C ASP A 82 19.30 16.82 -9.89
N VAL A 83 20.12 16.02 -9.20
CA VAL A 83 19.69 14.83 -8.47
C VAL A 83 19.79 15.09 -6.97
N THR A 84 18.90 15.96 -6.47
CA THR A 84 18.66 16.13 -5.02
C THR A 84 17.62 15.11 -4.53
N GLU A 85 17.51 14.93 -3.22
CA GLU A 85 16.53 14.02 -2.62
C GLU A 85 15.09 14.45 -2.94
N GLU A 86 14.80 15.74 -2.86
CA GLU A 86 13.48 16.33 -3.11
C GLU A 86 13.11 16.23 -4.58
N LYS A 87 14.06 16.49 -5.49
CA LYS A 87 13.84 16.40 -6.94
C LYS A 87 13.66 14.95 -7.39
N LEU A 88 14.45 14.01 -6.86
CA LEU A 88 14.30 12.58 -7.14
C LEU A 88 12.97 12.03 -6.60
N LYS A 89 12.61 12.35 -5.35
CA LYS A 89 11.28 12.01 -4.78
C LYS A 89 10.14 12.65 -5.57
N GLY A 90 10.28 13.90 -6.01
CA GLY A 90 9.31 14.59 -6.85
C GLY A 90 9.08 13.89 -8.21
N LEU A 91 10.16 13.48 -8.89
CA LEU A 91 10.08 12.74 -10.16
C LEU A 91 9.37 11.39 -10.02
N VAL A 92 9.66 10.64 -8.94
CA VAL A 92 8.94 9.39 -8.62
C VAL A 92 7.48 9.68 -8.29
N CYS A 93 7.24 10.63 -7.39
CA CYS A 93 5.92 10.90 -6.82
C CYS A 93 4.93 11.44 -7.86
N ALA A 94 5.35 12.37 -8.74
CA ALA A 94 4.50 12.94 -9.78
C ALA A 94 3.87 11.91 -10.73
N ARG A 95 4.44 10.70 -10.81
CA ARG A 95 3.92 9.56 -11.57
C ARG A 95 3.16 8.56 -10.69
N LEU A 96 3.59 8.40 -9.44
CA LEU A 96 3.00 7.47 -8.47
C LEU A 96 1.67 7.98 -7.89
N GLU A 97 1.45 9.31 -7.81
CA GLU A 97 0.22 9.97 -7.33
C GLU A 97 -1.06 9.61 -8.12
N ILE A 98 -0.94 8.93 -9.26
CA ILE A 98 -2.07 8.34 -9.99
C ILE A 98 -2.75 7.25 -9.15
N ILE A 99 -2.00 6.57 -8.27
CA ILE A 99 -2.45 5.40 -7.51
C ILE A 99 -2.27 5.59 -6.00
N VAL A 100 -1.31 6.41 -5.55
CA VAL A 100 -1.07 6.69 -4.12
C VAL A 100 -1.58 8.07 -3.68
N ALA A 101 -1.65 8.29 -2.37
CA ALA A 101 -2.01 9.59 -1.81
C ALA A 101 -1.04 10.70 -2.22
N LYS A 102 -1.58 11.90 -2.46
CA LYS A 102 -0.80 13.10 -2.83
C LYS A 102 0.36 13.36 -1.86
N GLY A 103 1.52 13.73 -2.41
CA GLY A 103 2.77 13.93 -1.70
C GLY A 103 3.51 12.64 -1.32
N CYS A 104 3.02 11.46 -1.72
CA CYS A 104 3.64 10.14 -1.53
C CYS A 104 4.22 9.95 -0.11
N PRO A 105 3.37 9.99 0.94
CA PRO A 105 3.82 10.05 2.33
C PRO A 105 4.65 8.81 2.71
N GLY A 106 5.89 9.04 3.14
CA GLY A 106 6.83 7.98 3.53
C GLY A 106 7.64 7.38 2.37
N LEU A 107 7.57 7.95 1.16
CA LEU A 107 8.46 7.59 0.06
C LEU A 107 9.94 7.82 0.44
N LEU A 108 10.74 6.75 0.38
CA LEU A 108 12.20 6.80 0.53
C LEU A 108 12.87 6.38 -0.79
N VAL A 109 13.98 7.02 -1.11
CA VAL A 109 14.81 6.71 -2.28
C VAL A 109 16.26 6.58 -1.81
N ASP A 110 16.97 5.58 -2.36
CA ASP A 110 18.41 5.39 -2.19
C ASP A 110 19.03 5.29 -3.58
N LEU A 111 19.88 6.25 -3.94
CA LEU A 111 20.63 6.28 -5.18
C LEU A 111 22.10 6.45 -4.83
N ARG A 112 22.91 5.47 -5.23
CA ARG A 112 24.36 5.49 -4.96
C ARG A 112 25.17 4.74 -6.02
N PRO A 113 26.42 5.16 -6.28
CA PRO A 113 27.35 4.45 -7.13
C PRO A 113 27.92 3.21 -6.41
N PHE A 114 28.39 2.25 -7.20
CA PHE A 114 29.13 1.07 -6.75
C PHE A 114 30.35 0.82 -7.66
N LYS A 115 31.48 0.34 -7.10
CA LYS A 115 32.64 -0.10 -7.90
C LYS A 115 32.33 -1.38 -8.69
N THR A 116 31.53 -2.28 -8.12
CA THR A 116 31.21 -3.60 -8.69
C THR A 116 29.73 -3.95 -8.57
N PHE A 117 29.21 -4.74 -9.53
CA PHE A 117 27.85 -5.28 -9.46
C PHE A 117 27.66 -6.26 -8.29
N ALA A 118 28.70 -7.02 -7.92
CA ALA A 118 28.68 -7.86 -6.73
C ALA A 118 28.50 -7.03 -5.44
N GLY A 119 29.11 -5.85 -5.38
CA GLY A 119 28.89 -4.87 -4.32
C GLY A 119 27.43 -4.40 -4.26
N ALA A 120 26.86 -4.00 -5.39
CA ALA A 120 25.45 -3.62 -5.48
C ALA A 120 24.49 -4.77 -5.08
N ALA A 121 24.79 -6.01 -5.49
CA ALA A 121 24.01 -7.19 -5.14
C ALA A 121 24.06 -7.54 -3.64
N SER A 122 25.08 -7.09 -2.91
CA SER A 122 25.18 -7.25 -1.45
C SER A 122 24.36 -6.22 -0.64
N ALA A 123 23.79 -5.22 -1.30
CA ALA A 123 23.04 -4.14 -0.64
C ALA A 123 21.63 -4.60 -0.20
N GLY A 124 21.49 -4.86 1.09
CA GLY A 124 20.23 -5.24 1.71
C GLY A 124 19.41 -4.07 2.26
N PHE A 125 18.26 -4.41 2.81
CA PHE A 125 17.51 -3.60 3.77
C PHE A 125 16.83 -4.54 4.77
N THR A 126 16.36 -4.00 5.88
CA THR A 126 15.46 -4.67 6.81
C THR A 126 14.36 -3.71 7.26
N ILE A 127 13.29 -4.27 7.83
CA ILE A 127 12.15 -3.52 8.36
C ILE A 127 12.13 -3.75 9.86
N SER A 128 12.09 -2.66 10.64
CA SER A 128 11.93 -2.69 12.09
C SER A 128 10.74 -1.80 12.46
N GLY A 129 9.59 -2.43 12.67
CA GLY A 129 8.31 -1.75 12.84
C GLY A 129 7.94 -0.89 11.62
N SER A 130 7.79 0.41 11.80
CA SER A 130 7.58 1.39 10.73
C SER A 130 8.87 1.92 10.07
N THR A 131 10.05 1.56 10.56
CA THR A 131 11.33 2.08 10.05
C THR A 131 11.99 1.09 9.10
N ILE A 132 12.38 1.58 7.92
CA ILE A 132 13.22 0.84 6.95
C ILE A 132 14.67 1.23 7.24
N THR A 133 15.55 0.25 7.41
CA THR A 133 17.00 0.48 7.56
C THR A 133 17.76 -0.28 6.48
N LEU A 134 18.78 0.36 5.90
CA LEU A 134 19.63 -0.26 4.90
C LEU A 134 20.61 -1.21 5.60
N THR A 135 20.94 -2.33 4.97
CA THR A 135 21.79 -3.38 5.56
C THR A 135 22.86 -3.88 4.59
N GLY A 136 23.86 -4.58 5.13
CA GLY A 136 25.12 -4.89 4.45
C GLY A 136 26.06 -3.68 4.49
N LYS A 137 27.33 -3.87 4.84
CA LYS A 137 28.32 -2.79 4.78
C LYS A 137 28.39 -2.26 3.36
N ASP A 138 28.43 -0.95 3.21
CA ASP A 138 28.70 -0.34 1.92
C ASP A 138 30.08 -0.81 1.43
N PRO A 139 30.17 -1.54 0.31
CA PRO A 139 31.39 -2.25 -0.09
C PRO A 139 32.49 -1.30 -0.55
N ASP A 140 32.16 -0.03 -0.79
CA ASP A 140 33.08 0.96 -1.32
C ASP A 140 33.64 1.92 -0.28
N THR A 141 32.87 2.19 0.77
CA THR A 141 33.23 3.08 1.88
C THR A 141 33.47 2.35 3.21
N GLY A 142 33.03 1.08 3.33
CA GLY A 142 33.10 0.28 4.57
C GLY A 142 32.16 0.74 5.69
N LYS A 143 31.29 1.73 5.42
CA LYS A 143 30.36 2.30 6.38
C LYS A 143 29.04 1.53 6.42
N ASP A 144 28.27 1.73 7.48
CA ASP A 144 26.88 1.28 7.52
C ASP A 144 26.05 2.18 6.59
N PRO A 145 25.26 1.62 5.66
CA PRO A 145 24.46 2.41 4.74
C PRO A 145 23.30 3.06 5.47
N ALA A 146 23.01 4.30 5.12
CA ALA A 146 21.85 5.04 5.59
C ALA A 146 21.20 5.75 4.39
N PHE A 147 19.90 6.02 4.48
CA PHE A 147 19.28 6.96 3.55
C PHE A 147 19.95 8.33 3.72
N GLY A 148 20.27 8.96 2.59
CA GLY A 148 20.97 10.23 2.54
C GLY A 148 20.95 10.80 1.14
N THR A 149 21.73 11.85 0.90
CA THR A 149 21.74 12.57 -0.37
C THR A 149 21.99 11.63 -1.55
N PRO A 150 21.07 11.56 -2.55
CA PRO A 150 21.27 10.82 -3.77
C PRO A 150 22.60 11.16 -4.47
N THR A 151 23.35 10.12 -4.82
CA THR A 151 24.61 10.24 -5.55
C THR A 151 24.64 9.32 -6.76
N ILE A 152 25.03 9.87 -7.90
CA ILE A 152 25.29 9.14 -9.14
C ILE A 152 26.77 9.32 -9.49
N GLY A 153 27.43 8.23 -9.87
CA GLY A 153 28.80 8.31 -10.36
C GLY A 153 28.88 8.89 -11.79
N PRO A 154 30.09 9.14 -12.30
CA PRO A 154 30.33 9.69 -13.63
C PRO A 154 29.93 8.70 -14.75
N ALA A 155 30.22 9.06 -16.01
CA ALA A 155 30.14 8.13 -17.14
C ALA A 155 30.84 6.78 -16.81
N GLU A 156 30.30 5.69 -17.34
CA GLU A 156 30.77 4.30 -17.10
C GLU A 156 30.75 3.81 -15.63
N SER A 157 30.31 4.61 -14.65
CA SER A 157 30.14 4.13 -13.27
C SER A 157 28.97 3.16 -13.15
N LYS A 158 29.04 2.24 -12.19
CA LYS A 158 27.89 1.37 -11.86
C LYS A 158 27.08 2.07 -10.78
N ASN A 159 25.76 2.04 -10.89
CA ASN A 159 24.86 2.73 -9.95
C ASN A 159 23.67 1.83 -9.64
N MET A 160 23.04 2.05 -8.49
CA MET A 160 21.80 1.40 -8.09
C MET A 160 20.81 2.46 -7.58
N LEU A 161 19.57 2.39 -8.05
CA LEU A 161 18.43 3.13 -7.55
C LEU A 161 17.48 2.16 -6.87
N ARG A 162 17.13 2.47 -5.63
CA ARG A 162 16.13 1.75 -4.82
C ARG A 162 15.03 2.69 -4.40
N VAL A 163 13.79 2.28 -4.60
CA VAL A 163 12.59 3.04 -4.23
C VAL A 163 11.78 2.21 -3.26
N PHE A 164 11.41 2.83 -2.15
CA PHE A 164 10.69 2.21 -1.04
C PHE A 164 9.43 3.02 -0.76
N TYR A 165 8.27 2.37 -0.77
CA TYR A 165 6.99 3.01 -0.48
C TYR A 165 6.16 2.19 0.51
N PRO A 166 5.79 2.73 1.68
CA PRO A 166 4.97 2.03 2.66
C PRO A 166 3.49 2.06 2.22
N TRP A 167 3.07 1.02 1.50
CA TRP A 167 1.75 0.91 0.91
C TRP A 167 0.66 0.65 1.98
N PRO A 168 -0.43 1.44 2.04
CA PRO A 168 -1.52 1.20 2.96
C PRO A 168 -2.37 0.02 2.51
N VAL A 169 -2.50 -1.00 3.37
CA VAL A 169 -3.51 -2.05 3.18
C VAL A 169 -4.86 -1.44 3.61
N MET A 170 -5.85 -1.50 2.73
CA MET A 170 -7.17 -0.86 2.84
C MET A 170 -8.12 -1.65 3.75
N THR A 171 -7.98 -2.97 3.84
CA THR A 171 -8.82 -3.80 4.72
C THR A 171 -8.04 -4.33 5.93
N ASP A 172 -8.57 -4.10 7.13
CA ASP A 172 -7.95 -4.55 8.39
C ASP A 172 -7.69 -6.07 8.43
N PHE A 173 -8.58 -6.86 7.79
CA PHE A 173 -8.41 -8.30 7.68
C PHE A 173 -7.17 -8.67 6.85
N MET A 174 -6.99 -8.06 5.66
CA MET A 174 -5.80 -8.32 4.85
C MET A 174 -4.54 -7.73 5.49
N ALA A 175 -4.65 -6.62 6.23
CA ALA A 175 -3.53 -6.04 6.97
C ALA A 175 -2.91 -7.05 7.96
N GLN A 176 -3.72 -7.86 8.64
CA GLN A 176 -3.21 -8.91 9.55
C GLN A 176 -2.37 -9.99 8.85
N TYR A 177 -2.55 -10.23 7.55
CA TYR A 177 -1.85 -11.27 6.79
C TYR A 177 -0.78 -10.74 5.81
N MET A 178 -0.88 -9.47 5.37
CA MET A 178 0.00 -8.87 4.35
C MET A 178 0.89 -7.74 4.88
N SER A 179 0.62 -7.20 6.07
CA SER A 179 1.41 -6.12 6.65
C SER A 179 2.78 -6.63 7.10
N ASN A 180 3.85 -6.02 6.59
CA ASN A 180 5.22 -6.26 7.03
C ASN A 180 5.83 -5.04 7.76
N MET A 181 5.06 -3.95 7.90
CA MET A 181 5.39 -2.76 8.68
C MET A 181 4.31 -2.49 9.74
N ASP A 182 4.61 -1.62 10.71
CA ASP A 182 3.60 -1.15 11.68
C ASP A 182 2.45 -0.38 10.99
N GLY A 183 1.25 -0.48 11.57
CA GLY A 183 0.09 0.30 11.14
C GLY A 183 -0.61 -0.24 9.87
N GLY A 184 -0.54 -1.55 9.61
CA GLY A 184 -1.26 -2.19 8.51
C GLY A 184 -0.70 -1.84 7.13
N LYS A 185 0.62 -1.70 7.02
CA LYS A 185 1.29 -1.32 5.76
C LYS A 185 2.17 -2.45 5.25
N THR A 186 2.20 -2.59 3.93
CA THR A 186 3.11 -3.49 3.23
C THR A 186 4.14 -2.69 2.45
N LEU A 187 5.42 -3.02 2.59
CA LEU A 187 6.49 -2.32 1.90
C LEU A 187 6.50 -2.70 0.43
N HIS A 188 6.18 -1.76 -0.44
CA HIS A 188 6.50 -1.87 -1.86
C HIS A 188 7.97 -1.46 -2.06
N TYR A 189 8.69 -2.28 -2.81
CA TYR A 189 10.11 -2.10 -3.09
C TYR A 189 10.37 -2.33 -4.58
N ALA A 190 11.14 -1.42 -5.19
CA ALA A 190 11.67 -1.55 -6.54
C ALA A 190 13.16 -1.22 -6.52
N THR A 191 13.93 -1.94 -7.33
CA THR A 191 15.37 -1.71 -7.47
C THR A 191 15.79 -1.90 -8.91
N THR A 192 16.73 -1.08 -9.36
CA THR A 192 17.40 -1.23 -10.65
C THR A 192 18.88 -0.88 -10.49
N THR A 193 19.72 -1.67 -11.13
CA THR A 193 21.18 -1.57 -11.06
C THR A 193 21.72 -1.56 -12.49
N TRP A 194 22.51 -0.55 -12.83
CA TRP A 194 23.00 -0.35 -14.20
C TRP A 194 24.46 0.13 -14.21
N GLN A 195 25.04 0.21 -15.40
CA GLN A 195 26.25 0.98 -15.67
C GLN A 195 25.87 2.18 -16.54
N ASN A 196 26.37 3.36 -16.18
CA ASN A 196 26.18 4.58 -16.94
C ASN A 196 26.75 4.43 -18.34
N GLU A 197 26.06 4.99 -19.33
CA GLU A 197 26.54 5.04 -20.70
C GLU A 197 27.73 6.04 -20.80
N PRO A 198 28.56 5.96 -21.86
CA PRO A 198 29.54 7.00 -22.15
C PRO A 198 28.81 8.29 -22.50
N PHE A 199 28.91 9.31 -21.65
CA PHE A 199 28.36 10.64 -21.87
C PHE A 199 29.39 11.72 -21.54
N ASP A 200 29.33 12.85 -22.24
CA ASP A 200 30.19 14.00 -21.95
C ASP A 200 29.82 14.63 -20.61
N ASN A 201 30.79 14.70 -19.70
CA ASN A 201 30.66 15.29 -18.36
C ASN A 201 30.48 16.81 -18.43
#